data_AF-A0A0G0FKU5-F1
#
_entry.id   AF-A0A0G0FKU5-F1
#
_cell.length_a   1.000
_cell.length_b   1.000
_cell.length_c   1.000
_cell.angle_alpha   90.00
_cell.angle_beta   90.00
_cell.angle_gamma   90.00
#
_symmetry.space_group_name_H-M   'P 1'
#
loop_
_entity.id
_entity.type
_entity.pdbx_description
1 polymer ?
#
loop_
_entity_poly.entity_id
_entity_poly.type
_entity_poly.pdbx_seq_one_letter_code
_entity_poly.pdbx_strand_id
1 'polypeptide(L)'
;MRYSEIKRRERIKRHILQKQEGVKIIKELSNRDILMIGLGLYWGEGYKYENGEFGFTNSNPLMIHFYFKWLKLWDVEKNSLVFRLTLNEFFRKEENNIKLFWINFLGIKKEQFSKTTFIKTSLKKASLKNILKYKGILRVKVRKGTLLRNKILGAIEHISSI
;
A
#
# COMPACT_ATOMS: atom_id res chain seq x y z
N MET A 1 26.05 17.56 27.52
CA MET A 1 25.56 16.17 27.26
C MET A 1 24.22 15.84 27.91
N ARG A 2 23.97 16.15 29.20
CA ARG A 2 22.71 15.80 29.90
C ARG A 2 21.43 16.47 29.35
N TYR A 3 21.52 17.73 28.92
CA TYR A 3 20.37 18.50 28.40
C TYR A 3 19.84 17.99 27.05
N SER A 4 20.74 17.56 26.14
CA SER A 4 20.33 17.01 24.83
C SER A 4 19.63 15.65 24.98
N GLU A 5 20.02 14.85 25.96
CA GLU A 5 19.35 13.58 26.29
C GLU A 5 17.96 13.80 26.88
N ILE A 6 17.79 14.80 27.74
CA ILE A 6 16.49 15.19 28.30
C ILE A 6 15.54 15.62 27.15
N LYS A 7 15.98 16.54 26.28
CA LYS A 7 15.19 16.95 25.10
C LYS A 7 14.85 15.78 24.17
N ARG A 8 15.77 14.82 23.99
CA ARG A 8 15.52 13.60 23.21
C ARG A 8 14.44 12.75 23.86
N ARG A 9 14.51 12.53 25.18
CA ARG A 9 13.51 11.77 25.93
C ARG A 9 12.14 12.42 25.87
N GLU A 10 12.06 13.74 26.06
CA GLU A 10 10.81 14.50 25.93
C GLU A 10 10.20 14.38 24.54
N ARG A 11 11.01 14.49 23.48
CA ARG A 11 10.55 14.32 22.10
C ARG A 11 9.99 12.92 21.85
N ILE A 12 10.64 11.88 22.39
CA ILE A 12 10.14 10.50 22.26
C ILE A 12 8.81 10.34 23.02
N LYS A 13 8.73 10.85 24.26
CA LYS A 13 7.48 10.82 25.06
C LYS A 13 6.34 11.55 24.34
N ARG A 14 6.58 12.78 23.85
CA ARG A 14 5.59 13.54 23.08
C ARG A 14 5.12 12.78 21.84
N HIS A 15 6.04 12.21 21.08
CA HIS A 15 5.69 11.42 19.89
C HIS A 15 4.86 10.17 20.22
N ILE A 16 5.12 9.49 21.34
CA ILE A 16 4.29 8.37 21.80
C ILE A 16 2.89 8.85 22.17
N LEU A 17 2.79 9.94 22.94
CA LEU A 17 1.51 10.51 23.35
C LEU A 17 0.67 10.93 22.14
N GLN A 18 1.25 11.67 21.19
CA GLN A 18 0.58 12.11 19.96
C GLN A 18 0.08 10.93 19.12
N LYS A 19 0.84 9.83 19.06
CA LYS A 19 0.38 8.60 18.39
C LYS A 19 -0.82 7.98 19.09
N GLN A 20 -0.83 7.95 20.42
CA GLN A 20 -1.95 7.43 21.20
C GLN A 20 -3.19 8.32 21.08
N GLU A 21 -3.02 9.64 21.04
CA GLU A 21 -4.10 10.59 20.76
C GLU A 21 -4.73 10.33 19.40
N GLY A 22 -3.92 10.09 18.36
CA GLY A 22 -4.42 9.71 17.04
C GLY A 22 -5.29 8.44 17.05
N VAL A 23 -4.90 7.43 17.84
CA VAL A 23 -5.71 6.20 18.01
C VAL A 23 -7.05 6.51 18.70
N LYS A 24 -7.03 7.37 19.73
CA LYS A 24 -8.24 7.77 20.47
C LYS A 24 -9.24 8.56 19.63
N ILE A 25 -8.76 9.36 18.66
CA ILE A 25 -9.62 10.12 17.74
C ILE A 25 -10.42 9.17 16.84
N ILE A 26 -9.77 8.16 16.28
CA ILE A 26 -10.38 7.26 15.30
C ILE A 26 -11.29 6.22 15.96
N LYS A 27 -11.00 5.81 17.20
CA LYS A 27 -11.73 4.76 17.93
C LYS A 27 -11.80 3.46 17.12
N GLU A 28 -12.85 2.67 17.34
CA GLU A 28 -13.12 1.44 16.60
C GLU A 28 -13.65 1.78 15.20
N LEU A 29 -13.19 1.01 14.20
CA LEU A 29 -13.59 1.17 12.81
C LEU A 29 -14.60 0.09 12.43
N SER A 30 -15.73 0.51 11.87
CA SER A 30 -16.71 -0.38 11.26
C SER A 30 -16.30 -0.78 9.83
N ASN A 31 -17.01 -1.75 9.26
CA ASN A 31 -16.87 -2.09 7.84
C ASN A 31 -17.18 -0.90 6.93
N ARG A 32 -18.12 -0.02 7.32
CA ARG A 32 -18.43 1.20 6.56
C ARG A 32 -17.24 2.15 6.53
N ASP A 33 -16.52 2.32 7.64
CA ASP A 33 -15.35 3.20 7.70
C ASP A 33 -14.22 2.67 6.80
N ILE A 34 -13.97 1.36 6.86
CA ILE A 34 -12.98 0.70 5.99
C ILE A 34 -13.39 0.85 4.51
N LEU A 35 -14.68 0.69 4.20
CA LEU A 35 -15.20 0.88 2.84
C LEU A 35 -14.93 2.29 2.32
N MET A 36 -15.25 3.32 3.11
CA MET A 36 -15.07 4.73 2.75
C MET A 36 -13.59 5.12 2.61
N ILE A 37 -12.73 4.70 3.55
CA ILE A 37 -11.29 4.94 3.47
C ILE A 37 -10.72 4.27 2.23
N GLY A 38 -11.15 3.05 1.91
CA GLY A 38 -10.69 2.35 0.72
C GLY A 38 -11.19 2.96 -0.59
N LEU A 39 -12.41 3.53 -0.62
CA LEU A 39 -12.89 4.31 -1.76
C LEU A 39 -12.02 5.56 -1.97
N GLY A 40 -11.73 6.32 -0.91
CA GLY A 40 -10.83 7.48 -0.99
C GLY A 40 -9.41 7.08 -1.41
N LEU A 41 -8.90 5.98 -0.87
CA LEU A 41 -7.59 5.44 -1.23
C LEU A 41 -7.54 5.03 -2.72
N TYR A 42 -8.56 4.34 -3.21
CA TYR A 42 -8.66 3.95 -4.61
C TYR A 42 -8.86 5.18 -5.51
N TRP A 43 -9.60 6.19 -5.06
CA TRP A 43 -9.74 7.44 -5.78
C TRP A 43 -8.39 8.14 -5.95
N GLY A 44 -7.51 8.11 -4.96
CA GLY A 44 -6.15 8.65 -5.09
C GLY A 44 -5.24 7.83 -6.01
N GLU A 45 -5.10 6.54 -5.71
CA GLU A 45 -3.99 5.68 -6.19
C GLU A 45 -4.43 4.53 -7.12
N GLY A 46 -5.74 4.33 -7.28
CA GLY A 46 -6.34 3.26 -8.08
C GLY A 46 -6.31 3.53 -9.59
N TYR A 47 -6.49 2.46 -10.36
CA TYR A 47 -6.48 2.53 -11.83
C TYR A 47 -7.79 3.11 -12.36
N LYS A 48 -7.72 4.38 -12.77
CA LYS A 48 -8.89 5.16 -13.20
C LYS A 48 -9.12 5.15 -14.72
N TYR A 49 -8.12 4.82 -15.56
CA TYR A 49 -8.21 5.05 -17.01
C TYR A 49 -7.83 3.87 -17.94
N GLU A 50 -8.31 3.97 -19.18
CA GLU A 50 -7.94 3.35 -20.48
C GLU A 50 -7.94 1.83 -20.70
N ASN A 51 -7.71 0.97 -19.71
CA ASN A 51 -7.60 -0.48 -19.97
C ASN A 51 -8.60 -1.34 -19.19
N GLY A 52 -9.55 -0.72 -18.48
CA GLY A 52 -10.61 -1.41 -17.73
C GLY A 52 -10.08 -2.29 -16.58
N GLU A 53 -8.79 -2.17 -16.23
CA GLU A 53 -8.15 -3.00 -15.23
C GLU A 53 -8.51 -2.53 -13.82
N PHE A 54 -8.94 -3.46 -12.96
CA PHE A 54 -9.04 -3.18 -11.54
C PHE A 54 -7.68 -3.43 -10.87
N GLY A 55 -6.98 -2.36 -10.53
CA GLY A 55 -5.71 -2.47 -9.82
C GLY A 55 -5.33 -1.23 -9.01
N PHE A 56 -4.30 -1.41 -8.21
CA PHE A 56 -3.76 -0.46 -7.26
C PHE A 56 -2.24 -0.62 -7.21
N THR A 57 -1.50 0.49 -7.18
CA THR A 57 -0.04 0.46 -7.13
C THR A 57 0.44 1.35 -6.00
N ASN A 58 1.28 0.82 -5.09
CA ASN A 58 1.91 1.67 -4.09
C ASN A 58 3.23 1.06 -3.58
N SER A 59 4.09 1.90 -2.99
CA SER A 59 5.35 1.45 -2.36
C SER A 59 5.24 1.29 -0.85
N ASN A 60 4.20 1.84 -0.21
CA ASN A 60 3.97 1.75 1.22
C ASN A 60 3.30 0.40 1.57
N PRO A 61 3.97 -0.48 2.35
CA PRO A 61 3.40 -1.76 2.73
C PRO A 61 2.08 -1.66 3.50
N LEU A 62 1.92 -0.65 4.35
CA LEU A 62 0.71 -0.49 5.15
C LEU A 62 -0.51 -0.13 4.28
N MET A 63 -0.31 0.68 3.23
CA MET A 63 -1.38 1.01 2.28
C MET A 63 -1.81 -0.22 1.48
N ILE A 64 -0.86 -1.04 1.03
CA ILE A 64 -1.14 -2.30 0.34
C ILE A 64 -1.87 -3.29 1.28
N HIS A 65 -1.44 -3.40 2.53
CA HIS A 65 -2.10 -4.27 3.51
C HIS A 65 -3.53 -3.81 3.81
N PHE A 66 -3.75 -2.51 3.94
CA PHE A 66 -5.10 -1.95 4.08
C PHE A 66 -5.95 -2.24 2.83
N TYR A 67 -5.37 -2.07 1.64
CA TYR A 67 -6.06 -2.38 0.37
C TYR A 67 -6.56 -3.83 0.32
N PHE A 68 -5.82 -4.80 0.89
CA PHE A 68 -6.29 -6.19 1.00
C PHE A 68 -7.50 -6.34 1.91
N LYS A 69 -7.53 -5.63 3.05
CA LYS A 69 -8.69 -5.63 3.94
C LYS A 69 -9.91 -5.03 3.24
N TRP A 70 -9.71 -3.96 2.48
CA TRP A 70 -10.77 -3.33 1.70
C TRP A 70 -11.29 -4.23 0.59
N LEU A 71 -10.40 -4.88 -0.17
CA LEU A 71 -10.78 -5.86 -1.19
C LEU A 71 -11.64 -7.01 -0.65
N LYS A 72 -11.39 -7.45 0.60
CA LYS A 72 -12.21 -8.46 1.26
C LYS A 72 -13.67 -8.00 1.46
N LEU A 73 -13.93 -6.70 1.65
CA LEU A 73 -15.30 -6.16 1.74
C LEU A 73 -16.04 -6.17 0.40
N TRP A 74 -15.31 -6.32 -0.71
CA TRP A 74 -15.85 -6.49 -2.05
C TRP A 74 -15.83 -7.95 -2.51
N ASP A 75 -15.70 -8.89 -1.57
CA ASP A 75 -15.64 -10.34 -1.81
C ASP A 75 -14.51 -10.77 -2.76
N VAL A 76 -13.42 -10.01 -2.82
CA VAL A 76 -12.27 -10.37 -3.66
C VAL A 76 -11.37 -11.35 -2.92
N GLU A 77 -11.32 -12.58 -3.43
CA GLU A 77 -10.41 -13.58 -2.92
C GLU A 77 -8.95 -13.28 -3.23
N LYS A 78 -8.06 -13.58 -2.29
CA LYS A 78 -6.61 -13.41 -2.47
C LYS A 78 -6.06 -14.15 -3.70
N ASN A 79 -6.59 -15.33 -4.04
CA ASN A 79 -6.15 -16.12 -5.19
C ASN A 79 -6.50 -15.46 -6.54
N SER A 80 -7.47 -14.56 -6.57
CA SER A 80 -7.82 -13.77 -7.77
C SER A 80 -6.82 -12.65 -8.05
N LEU A 81 -5.87 -12.40 -7.15
CA LEU A 81 -4.90 -11.31 -7.27
C LEU A 81 -3.68 -11.71 -8.09
N VAL A 82 -3.18 -10.76 -8.88
CA VAL A 82 -1.93 -10.83 -9.63
C VAL A 82 -1.05 -9.67 -9.19
N PHE A 83 0.23 -9.96 -8.95
CA PHE A 83 1.19 -8.99 -8.47
C PHE A 83 2.23 -8.68 -9.54
N ARG A 84 2.68 -7.44 -9.58
CA ARG A 84 3.89 -7.05 -10.32
C ARG A 84 4.76 -6.19 -9.44
N LEU A 85 5.98 -6.64 -9.22
CA LEU A 85 6.99 -5.85 -8.52
C LEU A 85 7.68 -4.95 -9.53
N THR A 86 7.85 -3.67 -9.18
CA THR A 86 8.69 -2.74 -9.92
C THR A 86 9.86 -2.33 -9.03
N LEU A 87 11.08 -2.51 -9.52
CA LEU A 87 12.32 -2.19 -8.82
C LEU A 87 13.14 -1.21 -9.64
N ASN A 88 13.88 -0.35 -8.95
CA ASN A 88 14.97 0.37 -9.60
C ASN A 88 16.08 -0.63 -9.95
N GLU A 89 16.72 -0.44 -11.10
CA GLU A 89 17.81 -1.27 -11.62
C GLU A 89 18.92 -1.54 -10.58
N PHE A 90 19.20 -0.56 -9.72
CA PHE A 90 20.17 -0.68 -8.62
C PHE A 90 19.84 -1.84 -7.66
N PHE A 91 18.56 -2.13 -7.45
CA PHE A 91 18.09 -3.17 -6.53
C PHE A 91 17.78 -4.51 -7.23
N ARG A 92 18.38 -4.74 -8.41
CA ARG A 92 18.15 -5.97 -9.18
C ARG A 92 18.53 -7.23 -8.40
N LYS A 93 19.62 -7.18 -7.63
CA LYS A 93 20.13 -8.34 -6.88
C LYS A 93 19.23 -8.70 -5.68
N GLU A 94 18.44 -7.75 -5.21
CA GLU A 94 17.56 -7.85 -4.05
C GLU A 94 16.15 -8.34 -4.41
N GLU A 95 15.85 -8.56 -5.70
CA GLU A 95 14.51 -8.92 -6.19
C GLU A 95 13.86 -10.04 -5.37
N ASN A 96 14.58 -11.15 -5.16
CA ASN A 96 14.06 -12.30 -4.44
C ASN A 96 13.73 -11.99 -2.97
N ASN A 97 14.59 -11.23 -2.30
CA ASN A 97 14.38 -10.83 -0.91
C ASN A 97 13.19 -9.88 -0.77
N ILE A 98 13.01 -8.96 -1.73
CA ILE A 98 11.88 -8.04 -1.75
C ILE A 98 10.58 -8.79 -2.05
N LYS A 99 10.58 -9.74 -3.00
CA LYS A 99 9.42 -10.62 -3.23
C LYS A 99 9.08 -11.42 -1.99
N LEU A 100 10.06 -12.02 -1.33
CA LEU A 100 9.86 -12.80 -0.11
C LEU A 100 9.26 -11.96 1.02
N PHE A 101 9.70 -10.70 1.16
CA PHE A 101 9.07 -9.75 2.08
C PHE A 101 7.57 -9.61 1.79
N TRP A 102 7.17 -9.35 0.54
CA TRP A 102 5.75 -9.19 0.19
C TRP A 102 4.95 -10.47 0.35
N ILE A 103 5.54 -11.62 -0.01
CA ILE A 103 4.96 -12.95 0.19
C ILE A 103 4.60 -13.15 1.67
N ASN A 104 5.55 -12.93 2.56
CA ASN A 104 5.38 -13.13 3.99
C ASN A 104 4.44 -12.08 4.60
N PHE A 105 4.63 -10.81 4.24
CA PHE A 105 3.88 -9.69 4.80
C PHE A 105 2.39 -9.71 4.42
N LEU A 106 2.08 -10.16 3.20
CA LEU A 106 0.71 -10.24 2.70
C LEU A 106 0.13 -11.65 2.78
N GLY A 107 0.94 -12.69 3.03
CA GLY A 107 0.55 -14.10 3.01
C GLY A 107 0.09 -14.58 1.63
N ILE A 108 0.77 -14.16 0.55
CA ILE A 108 0.42 -14.46 -0.85
C ILE A 108 1.36 -15.52 -1.43
N LYS A 109 0.96 -16.18 -2.52
CA LYS A 109 1.78 -17.23 -3.15
C LYS A 109 2.72 -16.64 -4.20
N LYS A 110 3.88 -17.29 -4.40
CA LYS A 110 4.91 -16.83 -5.34
C LYS A 110 4.41 -16.82 -6.78
N GLU A 111 3.55 -17.77 -7.14
CA GLU A 111 3.00 -17.98 -8.48
C GLU A 111 2.05 -16.84 -8.90
N GLN A 112 1.61 -16.03 -7.96
CA GLN A 112 0.79 -14.85 -8.24
C GLN A 112 1.62 -13.67 -8.75
N PHE A 113 2.96 -13.72 -8.68
CA PHE A 113 3.84 -12.69 -9.23
C PHE A 113 4.06 -12.88 -10.74
N SER A 114 3.78 -11.82 -11.49
CA SER A 114 4.26 -11.65 -12.86
C SER A 114 5.73 -11.21 -12.89
N LYS A 115 6.32 -11.16 -14.10
CA LYS A 115 7.69 -10.70 -14.34
C LYS A 115 7.93 -9.32 -13.71
N THR A 116 8.98 -9.21 -12.90
CA THR A 116 9.40 -7.96 -12.27
C THR A 116 9.79 -6.95 -13.34
N THR A 117 9.37 -5.71 -13.16
CA THR A 117 9.77 -4.58 -14.00
C THR A 117 10.95 -3.87 -13.38
N PHE A 118 11.98 -3.61 -14.18
CA PHE A 118 13.13 -2.82 -13.75
C PHE A 118 13.12 -1.45 -14.42
N ILE A 119 13.34 -0.40 -13.64
CA ILE A 119 13.37 0.98 -14.11
C ILE A 119 14.70 1.63 -13.78
N LYS A 120 15.21 2.45 -14.69
CA LYS A 120 16.40 3.27 -14.47
C LYS A 120 15.95 4.66 -14.06
N THR A 121 15.87 4.90 -12.75
CA THR A 121 15.54 6.22 -12.19
C THR A 121 16.63 6.70 -11.24
N SER A 122 16.81 8.00 -11.10
CA SER A 122 17.78 8.55 -10.15
C SER A 122 17.31 8.25 -8.72
N LEU A 123 18.19 7.63 -7.94
CA LEU A 123 17.90 7.33 -6.54
C LEU A 123 18.12 8.57 -5.69
N LYS A 124 17.11 8.93 -4.89
CA LYS A 124 17.26 9.97 -3.87
C LYS A 124 18.29 9.50 -2.83
N LYS A 125 19.13 10.41 -2.30
CA LYS A 125 20.14 10.12 -1.27
C LYS A 125 19.55 9.36 -0.06
N ALA A 126 18.31 9.67 0.33
CA ALA A 126 17.63 8.99 1.44
C ALA A 126 17.35 7.49 1.18
N SER A 127 17.10 7.12 -0.08
CA SER A 127 16.88 5.73 -0.52
C SER A 127 18.18 4.94 -0.48
N LEU A 128 19.31 5.57 -0.84
CA LEU A 128 20.65 4.98 -0.74
C LEU A 128 21.08 4.77 0.71
N LYS A 129 20.67 5.66 1.63
CA LYS A 129 20.99 5.53 3.06
C LYS A 129 20.20 4.41 3.76
N ASN A 130 19.09 3.95 3.19
CA ASN A 130 18.20 2.96 3.81
C ASN A 130 17.83 1.83 2.84
N ILE A 131 18.83 1.20 2.21
CA ILE A 131 18.68 0.08 1.27
C ILE A 131 17.73 -1.01 1.85
N LEU A 132 17.88 -1.36 3.13
CA LEU A 132 17.05 -2.38 3.79
C LEU A 132 15.56 -2.03 3.88
N LYS A 133 15.21 -0.72 3.87
CA LYS A 133 13.83 -0.25 3.89
C LYS A 133 13.19 -0.22 2.51
N TYR A 134 13.97 -0.34 1.44
CA TYR A 134 13.44 -0.36 0.09
C TYR A 134 12.68 -1.66 -0.17
N LYS A 135 11.37 -1.57 -0.43
CA LYS A 135 10.49 -2.71 -0.74
C LYS A 135 9.96 -2.70 -2.17
N GLY A 136 10.50 -1.84 -3.02
CA GLY A 136 9.99 -1.65 -4.38
C GLY A 136 8.59 -1.02 -4.40
N ILE A 137 8.02 -1.00 -5.60
CA ILE A 137 6.63 -0.60 -5.83
C ILE A 137 5.84 -1.87 -6.17
N LEU A 138 4.77 -2.14 -5.44
CA LEU A 138 3.92 -3.29 -5.69
C LEU A 138 2.66 -2.86 -6.41
N ARG A 139 2.43 -3.44 -7.59
CA ARG A 139 1.14 -3.45 -8.27
C ARG A 139 0.33 -4.65 -7.82
N VAL A 140 -0.91 -4.41 -7.44
CA VAL A 140 -1.94 -5.40 -7.10
C VAL A 140 -3.07 -5.27 -8.12
N LYS A 141 -3.31 -6.32 -8.91
CA LYS A 141 -4.39 -6.38 -9.91
C LYS A 141 -5.37 -7.49 -9.57
N VAL A 142 -6.66 -7.23 -9.73
CA VAL A 142 -7.72 -8.24 -9.60
C VAL A 142 -8.00 -8.86 -10.98
N ARG A 143 -7.91 -10.18 -11.09
CA ARG A 143 -8.27 -10.90 -12.32
C ARG A 143 -9.75 -10.70 -12.64
N LYS A 144 -10.08 -10.41 -13.90
CA LYS A 144 -11.46 -10.18 -14.37
C LYS A 144 -12.20 -9.11 -13.53
N GLY A 145 -11.48 -8.14 -12.95
CA GLY A 145 -12.04 -7.17 -12.00
C GLY A 145 -12.81 -5.99 -12.61
N THR A 146 -12.99 -5.92 -13.93
CA THR A 146 -13.59 -4.75 -14.61
C THR A 146 -14.98 -4.40 -14.10
N LEU A 147 -15.86 -5.39 -13.90
CA LEU A 147 -17.20 -5.17 -13.35
C LEU A 147 -17.15 -4.56 -11.95
N LEU A 148 -16.27 -5.08 -11.09
CA LEU A 148 -16.10 -4.55 -9.73
C LEU A 148 -15.51 -3.14 -9.72
N ARG A 149 -14.53 -2.87 -10.59
CA ARG A 149 -14.00 -1.51 -10.78
C ARG A 149 -15.12 -0.53 -11.15
N ASN A 150 -16.03 -0.90 -12.05
CA ASN A 150 -17.13 -0.02 -12.43
C ASN A 150 -18.06 0.29 -11.25
N LYS A 151 -18.37 -0.70 -10.40
CA LYS A 151 -19.13 -0.46 -9.16
C LYS A 151 -18.42 0.52 -8.22
N ILE A 152 -17.11 0.35 -8.06
CA ILE A 152 -16.26 1.22 -7.23
C ILE A 152 -16.22 2.65 -7.79
N LEU A 153 -16.06 2.80 -9.11
CA LEU A 153 -16.07 4.12 -9.75
C LEU A 153 -17.42 4.80 -9.63
N GLY A 154 -18.53 4.09 -9.83
CA GLY A 154 -19.86 4.64 -9.58
C GLY A 154 -20.07 5.08 -8.13
N ALA A 155 -19.52 4.33 -7.15
CA ALA A 155 -19.54 4.76 -5.75
C ALA A 155 -18.71 6.03 -5.51
N ILE A 156 -17.54 6.16 -6.16
CA ILE A 156 -16.71 7.37 -6.10
C ILE A 156 -17.44 8.56 -6.75
N GLU A 157 -18.07 8.36 -7.91
CA GLU A 157 -18.86 9.39 -8.60
C GLU A 157 -19.97 9.91 -7.68
N HIS A 158 -20.71 9.01 -7.04
CA HIS A 158 -21.73 9.39 -6.06
C HIS A 158 -21.15 10.21 -4.89
N ILE A 159 -20.03 9.79 -4.29
CA ILE A 159 -19.35 10.55 -3.23
C ILE A 159 -18.83 11.90 -3.72
N SER A 160 -18.43 12.03 -4.98
CA SER A 160 -17.95 13.29 -5.53
C SER A 160 -19.06 14.30 -5.85
N SER A 161 -20.32 13.84 -5.84
CA SER A 161 -21.49 14.65 -6.19
C SER A 161 -22.24 15.28 -5.01
N ILE A 162 -21.86 14.94 -3.78
CA ILE A 162 -22.43 15.51 -2.54
C ILE A 162 -21.71 16.80 -2.13
#